data_AF-A0A2D6D512-F1
#
_entry.id   AF-A0A2D6D512-F1
#
_cell.length_a   1.000
_cell.length_b   1.000
_cell.length_c   1.000
_cell.angle_alpha   90.00
_cell.angle_beta   90.00
_cell.angle_gamma   90.00
#
_symmetry.space_group_name_H-M   'P 1'
#
loop_
_entity.id
_entity.type
_entity.pdbx_description
1 polymer ?
#
loop_
_entity_poly.entity_id
_entity_poly.type
_entity_poly.pdbx_seq_one_letter_code
_entity_poly.pdbx_strand_id
1 'polypeptide(L)'
;MAFASAPEAGGAEEDAAHAADIRERLGARAYPSVFQAWNPADNLPDEERWATVARHDLVWSSPWFYGLAWASETTGLVDGFTDESIATATETRSRLLALNPAIVLIAEIRYRDAYVGFLPEGHRWWLTGDDGGPVAGWDEGGYNLLAYADPEYRAHVAARAKAAVATGVVDGILLDWWDDDPDRLALLREVREAIGPDALIIANSNDRRVPESAPYVNGLFMEAYRSETPADWRRLAGTLAWAETSLREPRVNCLETWFHESRDDLHLMRATTTLALTVSDGYCLFSDPNPLPTADHLHNWYGFWEKGLGRPLAKGVEQDDGTTRREFERGTAVYNPMGGRTATVRFDEDRVSRATGVRGRVHKVAASDGDIFLAP
;
A
#
# COMPACT_ATOMS: atom_id res chain seq x y z
N MET A 1 1.33 -48.15 9.03
CA MET A 1 2.25 -47.31 9.81
C MET A 1 2.50 -46.06 9.00
N ALA A 2 1.87 -44.95 9.40
CA ALA A 2 2.09 -43.65 8.79
C ALA A 2 3.36 -43.03 9.40
N PHE A 3 4.30 -42.64 8.55
CA PHE A 3 5.36 -41.73 8.96
C PHE A 3 4.83 -40.31 8.79
N ALA A 4 4.51 -39.66 9.90
CA ALA A 4 4.41 -38.21 9.94
C ALA A 4 5.84 -37.66 9.76
N SER A 5 6.10 -36.96 8.66
CA SER A 5 7.32 -36.17 8.53
C SER A 5 7.26 -35.04 9.55
N ALA A 6 8.27 -34.94 10.40
CA ALA A 6 8.48 -33.75 11.22
C ALA A 6 8.64 -32.53 10.29
N PRO A 7 8.12 -31.35 10.65
CA PRO A 7 8.39 -30.13 9.91
C PRO A 7 9.90 -29.85 9.93
N GLU A 8 10.47 -29.54 8.76
CA GLU A 8 11.89 -29.25 8.61
C GLU A 8 12.27 -28.04 9.47
N ALA A 9 13.22 -28.23 10.38
CA ALA A 9 13.69 -27.19 11.30
C ALA A 9 14.34 -25.98 10.59
N GLY A 10 14.68 -26.10 9.30
CA GLY A 10 15.27 -25.02 8.50
C GLY A 10 14.29 -23.90 8.13
N GLY A 11 13.02 -24.23 7.87
CA GLY A 11 12.03 -23.23 7.42
C GLY A 11 11.70 -22.19 8.50
N ALA A 12 11.60 -22.61 9.76
CA ALA A 12 11.24 -21.71 10.86
C ALA A 12 12.33 -20.66 11.19
N GLU A 13 13.60 -20.99 10.95
CA GLU A 13 14.73 -20.08 11.20
C GLU A 13 14.88 -19.06 10.06
N GLU A 14 14.65 -19.50 8.81
CA GLU A 14 14.58 -18.61 7.63
C GLU A 14 13.37 -17.66 7.69
N ASP A 15 12.19 -18.16 8.08
CA ASP A 15 10.99 -17.34 8.28
C ASP A 15 11.22 -16.25 9.35
N ALA A 16 11.86 -16.61 10.47
CA ALA A 16 12.17 -15.67 11.54
C ALA A 16 13.21 -14.63 11.10
N ALA A 17 14.21 -15.02 10.31
CA ALA A 17 15.20 -14.10 9.75
C ALA A 17 14.56 -13.11 8.76
N HIS A 18 13.68 -13.60 7.88
CA HIS A 18 12.92 -12.76 6.95
C HIS A 18 11.99 -11.78 7.69
N ALA A 19 11.32 -12.23 8.75
CA ALA A 19 10.47 -11.37 9.59
C ALA A 19 11.25 -10.28 10.33
N ALA A 20 12.42 -10.61 10.85
CA ALA A 20 13.33 -9.66 11.50
C ALA A 20 13.82 -8.61 10.48
N ASP A 21 14.18 -9.07 9.29
CA ASP A 21 14.58 -8.22 8.16
C ASP A 21 13.47 -7.24 7.75
N ILE A 22 12.20 -7.68 7.62
CA ILE A 22 11.07 -6.75 7.32
C ILE A 22 10.96 -5.66 8.38
N ARG A 23 10.99 -6.01 9.68
CA ARG A 23 10.87 -5.02 10.76
C ARG A 23 12.04 -4.05 10.78
N GLU A 24 13.25 -4.53 10.53
CA GLU A 24 14.46 -3.71 10.42
C GLU A 24 14.36 -2.73 9.24
N ARG A 25 14.02 -3.23 8.05
CA ARG A 25 13.82 -2.42 6.84
C ARG A 25 12.78 -1.32 7.08
N LEU A 26 11.63 -1.67 7.64
CA LEU A 26 10.56 -0.71 7.96
C LEU A 26 11.01 0.37 8.96
N GLY A 27 11.79 -0.01 9.98
CA GLY A 27 12.31 0.90 11.00
C GLY A 27 13.47 1.78 10.55
N ALA A 28 14.18 1.39 9.48
CA ALA A 28 15.30 2.13 8.90
C ALA A 28 14.88 3.19 7.87
N ARG A 29 13.59 3.23 7.47
CA ARG A 29 13.09 4.17 6.46
C ARG A 29 13.31 5.63 6.83
N ALA A 30 13.66 6.43 5.82
CA ALA A 30 13.64 7.88 5.88
C ALA A 30 12.35 8.42 5.23
N TYR A 31 11.86 9.55 5.75
CA TYR A 31 10.61 10.15 5.32
C TYR A 31 10.82 11.35 4.37
N PRO A 32 9.86 11.65 3.48
CA PRO A 32 8.57 10.98 3.28
C PRO A 32 8.65 9.57 2.69
N SER A 33 7.73 8.67 3.07
CA SER A 33 7.65 7.31 2.53
C SER A 33 6.51 7.23 1.52
N VAL A 34 6.81 6.76 0.31
CA VAL A 34 5.88 6.73 -0.83
C VAL A 34 5.72 5.29 -1.28
N PHE A 35 4.51 4.92 -1.68
CA PHE A 35 4.21 3.60 -2.22
C PHE A 35 3.82 3.65 -3.70
N GLN A 36 3.96 2.52 -4.38
CA GLN A 36 3.47 2.31 -5.74
C GLN A 36 2.32 1.30 -5.73
N ALA A 37 1.17 1.72 -6.28
CA ALA A 37 0.00 0.88 -6.48
C ALA A 37 -0.09 0.46 -7.96
N TRP A 38 0.38 -0.75 -8.27
CA TRP A 38 0.43 -1.34 -9.62
C TRP A 38 1.33 -0.59 -10.63
N ASN A 39 1.00 0.65 -10.96
CA ASN A 39 1.61 1.44 -12.03
C ASN A 39 2.69 2.40 -11.51
N PRO A 40 3.80 2.58 -12.25
CA PRO A 40 4.95 3.37 -11.80
C PRO A 40 4.74 4.87 -11.98
N ALA A 41 5.65 5.66 -11.42
CA ALA A 41 5.80 7.06 -11.80
C ALA A 41 6.19 7.15 -13.28
N ASP A 42 5.54 8.03 -14.06
CA ASP A 42 5.70 8.09 -15.53
C ASP A 42 6.36 9.39 -16.05
N ASN A 43 6.63 10.36 -15.16
CA ASN A 43 7.31 11.61 -15.51
C ASN A 43 8.85 11.52 -15.47
N LEU A 44 9.40 10.30 -15.43
CA LEU A 44 10.83 9.99 -15.38
C LEU A 44 11.25 9.12 -16.60
N PRO A 45 11.04 9.59 -17.85
CA PRO A 45 11.19 8.75 -19.05
C PRO A 45 12.63 8.28 -19.31
N ASP A 46 13.61 8.99 -18.77
CA ASP A 46 15.04 8.68 -18.93
C ASP A 46 15.60 7.81 -17.78
N GLU A 47 14.79 7.54 -16.75
CA GLU A 47 15.21 6.70 -15.63
C GLU A 47 14.94 5.23 -15.92
N GLU A 48 15.89 4.38 -15.51
CA GLU A 48 15.72 2.94 -15.65
C GLU A 48 14.56 2.44 -14.79
N ARG A 49 13.71 1.56 -15.35
CA ARG A 49 12.48 1.07 -14.72
C ARG A 49 12.65 0.71 -13.24
N TRP A 50 13.66 -0.10 -12.89
CA TRP A 50 13.84 -0.55 -11.51
C TRP A 50 14.38 0.54 -10.58
N ALA A 51 15.13 1.52 -11.10
CA ALA A 51 15.46 2.72 -10.35
C ALA A 51 14.20 3.53 -10.01
N THR A 52 13.26 3.69 -10.95
CA THR A 52 11.98 4.36 -10.69
C THR A 52 11.13 3.62 -9.67
N VAL A 53 11.04 2.29 -9.77
CA VAL A 53 10.35 1.46 -8.77
C VAL A 53 11.00 1.63 -7.39
N ALA A 54 12.33 1.62 -7.32
CA ALA A 54 13.09 1.73 -6.07
C ALA A 54 13.01 3.10 -5.39
N ARG A 55 12.46 4.13 -6.04
CA ARG A 55 12.12 5.40 -5.37
C ARG A 55 11.07 5.21 -4.28
N HIS A 56 10.22 4.19 -4.43
CA HIS A 56 9.18 3.82 -3.47
C HIS A 56 9.75 2.92 -2.38
N ASP A 57 9.23 3.07 -1.17
CA ASP A 57 9.59 2.19 -0.04
C ASP A 57 8.63 1.00 0.08
N LEU A 58 7.53 1.01 -0.67
CA LEU A 58 6.58 -0.10 -0.73
C LEU A 58 5.96 -0.17 -2.13
N VAL A 59 5.88 -1.36 -2.68
CA VAL A 59 5.35 -1.60 -4.02
C VAL A 59 4.46 -2.80 -3.97
N TRP A 60 3.23 -2.68 -4.47
CA TRP A 60 2.43 -3.85 -4.84
C TRP A 60 2.12 -3.87 -6.32
N SER A 61 2.07 -5.09 -6.84
CA SER A 61 1.55 -5.38 -8.17
C SER A 61 1.19 -6.87 -8.24
N SER A 62 0.67 -7.30 -9.38
CA SER A 62 0.49 -8.72 -9.66
C SER A 62 1.85 -9.46 -9.65
N PRO A 63 1.91 -10.77 -9.31
CA PRO A 63 3.17 -11.52 -9.20
C PRO A 63 4.10 -11.42 -10.42
N TRP A 64 3.53 -11.38 -11.63
CA TRP A 64 4.29 -11.28 -12.88
C TRP A 64 5.12 -10.00 -12.99
N PHE A 65 4.73 -8.91 -12.32
CA PHE A 65 5.51 -7.67 -12.28
C PHE A 65 6.92 -7.92 -11.76
N TYR A 66 7.05 -8.79 -10.75
CA TYR A 66 8.32 -9.20 -10.15
C TYR A 66 9.04 -10.28 -10.96
N GLY A 67 8.43 -10.83 -12.01
CA GLY A 67 8.97 -11.94 -12.80
C GLY A 67 8.42 -13.32 -12.41
N LEU A 68 7.47 -13.41 -11.47
CA LEU A 68 6.85 -14.68 -11.10
C LEU A 68 5.79 -15.12 -12.13
N ALA A 69 5.89 -16.36 -12.59
CA ALA A 69 4.97 -16.95 -13.55
C ALA A 69 4.26 -18.15 -12.93
N TRP A 70 2.93 -18.10 -12.89
CA TRP A 70 2.11 -19.21 -12.42
C TRP A 70 2.38 -20.47 -13.27
N ALA A 71 2.36 -21.65 -12.66
CA ALA A 71 2.74 -22.91 -13.30
C ALA A 71 1.78 -23.42 -14.40
N SER A 72 0.79 -22.62 -14.80
CA SER A 72 -0.18 -22.92 -15.86
C SER A 72 -0.64 -21.64 -16.55
N GLU A 73 -1.02 -21.77 -17.83
CA GLU A 73 -1.68 -20.70 -18.60
C GLU A 73 -3.06 -20.35 -18.03
N THR A 74 -3.76 -21.31 -17.41
CA THR A 74 -4.99 -21.05 -16.64
C THR A 74 -4.62 -20.60 -15.23
N THR A 75 -4.21 -19.34 -15.12
CA THR A 75 -3.64 -18.76 -13.90
C THR A 75 -4.51 -18.95 -12.67
N GLY A 76 -5.85 -18.98 -12.80
CA GLY A 76 -6.79 -19.08 -11.70
C GLY A 76 -6.97 -20.46 -11.05
N LEU A 77 -6.38 -21.51 -11.62
CA LEU A 77 -6.48 -22.88 -11.08
C LEU A 77 -5.20 -23.38 -10.41
N VAL A 78 -4.10 -22.64 -10.54
CA VAL A 78 -2.81 -23.02 -9.97
C VAL A 78 -2.47 -22.19 -8.75
N ASP A 79 -1.78 -22.83 -7.82
CA ASP A 79 -1.36 -22.28 -6.54
C ASP A 79 0.17 -22.33 -6.38
N GLY A 80 0.92 -22.37 -7.49
CA GLY A 80 2.37 -22.39 -7.50
C GLY A 80 2.98 -21.69 -8.71
N PHE A 81 4.25 -21.32 -8.57
CA PHE A 81 5.05 -20.68 -9.61
C PHE A 81 6.04 -21.67 -10.22
N THR A 82 6.57 -21.37 -11.40
CA THR A 82 7.65 -22.16 -11.99
C THR A 82 8.99 -21.83 -11.32
N ASP A 83 9.86 -22.83 -11.12
CA ASP A 83 11.18 -22.65 -10.52
C ASP A 83 12.03 -21.60 -11.26
N GLU A 84 11.95 -21.57 -12.59
CA GLU A 84 12.65 -20.59 -13.44
C GLU A 84 12.18 -19.16 -13.16
N SER A 85 10.87 -18.97 -12.95
CA SER A 85 10.31 -17.65 -12.64
C SER A 85 10.69 -17.18 -11.24
N ILE A 86 10.79 -18.10 -10.28
CA ILE A 86 11.26 -17.80 -8.91
C ILE A 86 12.71 -17.30 -8.94
N ALA A 87 13.59 -17.95 -9.72
CA ALA A 87 14.98 -17.50 -9.87
C ALA A 87 15.05 -16.08 -10.46
N THR A 88 14.31 -15.82 -11.54
CA THR A 88 14.22 -14.49 -12.19
C THR A 88 13.70 -13.42 -11.22
N ALA A 89 12.68 -13.77 -10.45
CA ALA A 89 12.07 -12.84 -9.50
C ALA A 89 12.97 -12.57 -8.27
N THR A 90 13.78 -13.56 -7.87
CA THR A 90 14.80 -13.39 -6.82
C THR A 90 15.88 -12.40 -7.24
N GLU A 91 16.31 -12.42 -8.51
CA GLU A 91 17.23 -11.41 -9.06
C GLU A 91 16.58 -10.01 -9.06
N THR A 92 15.30 -9.93 -9.43
CA THR A 92 14.54 -8.67 -9.39
C THR A 92 14.47 -8.09 -7.97
N ARG A 93 14.13 -8.92 -6.97
CA ARG A 93 14.16 -8.52 -5.55
C ARG A 93 15.55 -8.04 -5.13
N SER A 94 16.59 -8.80 -5.46
CA SER A 94 17.98 -8.46 -5.09
C SER A 94 18.40 -7.12 -5.66
N ARG A 95 18.02 -6.83 -6.92
CA ARG A 95 18.27 -5.54 -7.56
C ARG A 95 17.54 -4.40 -6.85
N LEU A 96 16.26 -4.59 -6.52
CA LEU A 96 15.47 -3.57 -5.82
C LEU A 96 16.03 -3.28 -4.42
N LEU A 97 16.40 -4.31 -3.65
CA LEU A 97 17.03 -4.14 -2.33
C LEU A 97 18.39 -3.45 -2.42
N ALA A 98 19.16 -3.66 -3.50
CA ALA A 98 20.42 -2.94 -3.71
C ALA A 98 20.21 -1.43 -3.98
N LEU A 99 19.09 -1.07 -4.62
CA LEU A 99 18.74 0.32 -4.93
C LEU A 99 18.06 1.01 -3.75
N ASN A 100 17.15 0.32 -3.08
CA ASN A 100 16.45 0.76 -1.87
C ASN A 100 16.42 -0.39 -0.84
N PRO A 101 17.36 -0.40 0.11
CA PRO A 101 17.41 -1.44 1.16
C PRO A 101 16.16 -1.49 2.04
N ALA A 102 15.32 -0.44 2.05
CA ALA A 102 14.12 -0.38 2.87
C ALA A 102 12.83 -0.77 2.11
N ILE A 103 12.93 -1.10 0.82
CA ILE A 103 11.75 -1.41 -0.01
C ILE A 103 11.02 -2.66 0.49
N VAL A 104 9.70 -2.58 0.50
CA VAL A 104 8.78 -3.68 0.81
C VAL A 104 8.04 -4.09 -0.47
N LEU A 105 8.02 -5.39 -0.79
CA LEU A 105 7.41 -5.92 -2.00
C LEU A 105 6.16 -6.73 -1.65
N ILE A 106 5.04 -6.47 -2.30
CA ILE A 106 3.74 -7.05 -1.97
C ILE A 106 3.09 -7.64 -3.23
N ALA A 107 2.64 -8.89 -3.18
CA ALA A 107 1.91 -9.50 -4.29
C ALA A 107 0.40 -9.27 -4.15
N GLU A 108 -0.25 -8.70 -5.16
CA GLU A 108 -1.71 -8.74 -5.25
C GLU A 108 -2.17 -10.19 -5.52
N ILE A 109 -3.04 -10.71 -4.66
CA ILE A 109 -3.70 -12.01 -4.85
C ILE A 109 -5.18 -11.77 -5.14
N ARG A 110 -5.61 -12.13 -6.34
CA ARG A 110 -7.01 -12.03 -6.75
C ARG A 110 -7.88 -12.95 -5.90
N TYR A 111 -8.93 -12.38 -5.33
CA TYR A 111 -9.94 -13.14 -4.59
C TYR A 111 -11.37 -12.71 -4.92
N ARG A 112 -11.64 -11.40 -5.08
CA ARG A 112 -12.98 -10.85 -5.35
C ARG A 112 -13.40 -11.04 -6.79
N ASP A 113 -12.53 -10.66 -7.72
CA ASP A 113 -12.82 -10.65 -9.15
C ASP A 113 -11.56 -10.89 -9.99
N ALA A 114 -11.79 -11.32 -11.22
CA ALA A 114 -10.72 -11.54 -12.18
C ALA A 114 -11.21 -11.37 -13.62
N TYR A 115 -10.25 -11.17 -14.51
CA TYR A 115 -10.50 -11.09 -15.95
C TYR A 115 -11.07 -12.41 -16.48
N VAL A 116 -11.86 -12.36 -17.55
CA VAL A 116 -12.65 -13.49 -18.08
C VAL A 116 -11.84 -14.78 -18.32
N GLY A 117 -10.56 -14.65 -18.70
CA GLY A 117 -9.65 -15.80 -18.95
C GLY A 117 -8.97 -16.38 -17.71
N PHE A 118 -9.27 -15.89 -16.50
CA PHE A 118 -8.61 -16.33 -15.27
C PHE A 118 -8.98 -17.77 -14.89
N LEU A 119 -10.26 -18.13 -15.03
CA LEU A 119 -10.79 -19.49 -14.88
C LEU A 119 -11.45 -19.95 -16.18
N PRO A 120 -11.60 -21.26 -16.40
CA PRO A 120 -12.40 -21.77 -17.51
C PRO A 120 -13.84 -21.25 -17.48
N GLU A 121 -14.47 -21.14 -18.65
CA GLU A 121 -15.88 -20.79 -18.76
C GLU A 121 -16.75 -21.79 -17.97
N GLY A 122 -17.73 -21.27 -17.23
CA GLY A 122 -18.63 -22.09 -16.41
C GLY A 122 -17.98 -22.74 -15.19
N HIS A 123 -16.73 -22.40 -14.85
CA HIS A 123 -16.10 -22.89 -13.63
C HIS A 123 -16.91 -22.45 -12.39
N ARG A 124 -17.09 -23.36 -11.43
CA ARG A 124 -17.87 -23.15 -10.20
C ARG A 124 -17.42 -21.99 -9.32
N TRP A 125 -16.19 -21.52 -9.51
CA TRP A 125 -15.65 -20.38 -8.76
C TRP A 125 -15.96 -19.03 -9.40
N TRP A 126 -16.62 -19.00 -10.56
CA TRP A 126 -17.31 -17.80 -11.00
C TRP A 126 -18.58 -17.62 -10.18
N LEU A 127 -18.76 -16.43 -9.61
CA LEU A 127 -20.04 -16.09 -8.99
C LEU A 127 -21.09 -16.00 -10.09
N THR A 128 -22.16 -16.77 -9.93
CA THR A 128 -23.24 -16.87 -10.91
C THR A 128 -24.46 -16.11 -10.41
N GLY A 129 -25.04 -15.26 -11.26
CA GLY A 129 -26.27 -14.52 -10.97
C GLY A 129 -27.53 -15.37 -11.16
N ASP A 130 -28.69 -14.78 -10.88
CA ASP A 130 -30.00 -15.43 -10.96
C ASP A 130 -30.35 -15.91 -12.39
N ASP A 131 -29.76 -15.31 -13.41
CA ASP A 131 -29.92 -15.66 -14.82
C ASP A 131 -29.01 -16.81 -15.28
N GLY A 132 -28.16 -17.33 -14.39
CA GLY A 132 -27.18 -18.38 -14.69
C GLY A 132 -25.89 -17.87 -15.35
N GLY A 133 -25.74 -16.55 -15.54
CA GLY A 133 -24.52 -15.92 -16.08
C GLY A 133 -23.54 -15.49 -14.98
N PRO A 134 -22.26 -15.20 -15.35
CA PRO A 134 -21.30 -14.65 -14.40
C PRO A 134 -21.72 -13.24 -13.96
N VAL A 135 -21.54 -12.92 -12.68
CA VAL A 135 -21.79 -11.57 -12.17
C VAL A 135 -20.60 -10.66 -12.50
N ALA A 136 -20.85 -9.51 -13.11
CA ALA A 136 -19.80 -8.53 -13.41
C ALA A 136 -19.13 -8.00 -12.13
N GLY A 137 -17.80 -7.90 -12.15
CA GLY A 137 -17.02 -7.33 -11.03
C GLY A 137 -17.00 -5.80 -11.01
N TRP A 138 -17.19 -5.18 -12.19
CA TRP A 138 -17.16 -3.74 -12.43
C TRP A 138 -18.20 -3.37 -13.48
N ASP A 139 -18.76 -2.17 -13.38
CA ASP A 139 -19.81 -1.69 -14.30
C ASP A 139 -19.27 -1.51 -15.74
N GLU A 140 -17.97 -1.21 -15.86
CA GLU A 140 -17.23 -1.05 -17.11
C GLU A 140 -16.98 -2.39 -17.83
N GLY A 141 -17.15 -3.52 -17.13
CA GLY A 141 -16.94 -4.86 -17.64
C GLY A 141 -15.48 -5.34 -17.63
N GLY A 142 -15.22 -6.47 -18.29
CA GLY A 142 -13.89 -7.09 -18.40
C GLY A 142 -13.49 -8.01 -17.23
N TYR A 143 -14.16 -7.90 -16.09
CA TYR A 143 -13.95 -8.73 -14.91
C TYR A 143 -15.26 -9.34 -14.41
N ASN A 144 -15.17 -10.56 -13.89
CA ASN A 144 -16.29 -11.26 -13.25
C ASN A 144 -15.96 -11.53 -11.78
N LEU A 145 -16.99 -11.47 -10.93
CA LEU A 145 -16.89 -11.82 -9.52
C LEU A 145 -16.57 -13.31 -9.35
N LEU A 146 -15.78 -13.59 -8.33
CA LEU A 146 -15.37 -14.91 -7.91
C LEU A 146 -16.15 -15.31 -6.65
N ALA A 147 -16.40 -16.59 -6.48
CA ALA A 147 -17.21 -17.14 -5.39
C ALA A 147 -16.42 -17.20 -4.07
N TYR A 148 -15.97 -16.07 -3.52
CA TYR A 148 -15.17 -15.99 -2.28
C TYR A 148 -15.88 -16.50 -1.02
N ALA A 149 -17.18 -16.79 -1.08
CA ALA A 149 -17.91 -17.52 -0.04
C ALA A 149 -17.70 -19.05 -0.10
N ASP A 150 -17.29 -19.62 -1.25
CA ASP A 150 -16.99 -21.05 -1.42
C ASP A 150 -15.72 -21.41 -0.62
N PRO A 151 -15.81 -22.29 0.40
CA PRO A 151 -14.66 -22.67 1.21
C PRO A 151 -13.48 -23.25 0.43
N GLU A 152 -13.73 -23.98 -0.67
CA GLU A 152 -12.62 -24.53 -1.47
C GLU A 152 -11.92 -23.44 -2.27
N TYR A 153 -12.67 -22.41 -2.71
CA TYR A 153 -12.06 -21.27 -3.37
C TYR A 153 -11.25 -20.42 -2.38
N ARG A 154 -11.73 -20.22 -1.15
CA ARG A 154 -10.95 -19.55 -0.08
C ARG A 154 -9.66 -20.30 0.23
N ALA A 155 -9.73 -21.63 0.36
CA ALA A 155 -8.55 -22.46 0.55
C ALA A 155 -7.56 -22.32 -0.62
N HIS A 156 -8.07 -22.21 -1.86
CA HIS A 156 -7.25 -21.94 -3.03
C HIS A 156 -6.57 -20.57 -2.98
N VAL A 157 -7.30 -19.50 -2.63
CA VAL A 157 -6.72 -18.15 -2.43
C VAL A 157 -5.63 -18.18 -1.36
N ALA A 158 -5.85 -18.87 -0.25
CA ALA A 158 -4.87 -19.05 0.82
C ALA A 158 -3.61 -19.81 0.33
N ALA A 159 -3.78 -20.86 -0.46
CA ALA A 159 -2.67 -21.59 -1.06
C ALA A 159 -1.83 -20.72 -2.01
N ARG A 160 -2.49 -19.91 -2.86
CA ARG A 160 -1.81 -18.94 -3.75
C ARG A 160 -1.02 -17.89 -2.96
N ALA A 161 -1.61 -17.34 -1.90
CA ALA A 161 -0.94 -16.38 -1.03
C ALA A 161 0.29 -17.01 -0.38
N LYS A 162 0.16 -18.24 0.14
CA LYS A 162 1.27 -19.00 0.71
C LYS A 162 2.38 -19.21 -0.31
N ALA A 163 2.04 -19.62 -1.53
CA ALA A 163 3.04 -19.83 -2.57
C ALA A 163 3.79 -18.55 -2.95
N ALA A 164 3.10 -17.41 -2.99
CA ALA A 164 3.75 -16.11 -3.25
C ALA A 164 4.76 -15.77 -2.15
N VAL A 165 4.35 -15.85 -0.88
CA VAL A 165 5.23 -15.56 0.27
C VAL A 165 6.39 -16.56 0.36
N ALA A 166 6.12 -17.85 0.14
CA ALA A 166 7.13 -18.91 0.22
C ALA A 166 8.26 -18.79 -0.83
N THR A 167 8.08 -17.97 -1.87
CA THR A 167 9.18 -17.66 -2.81
C THR A 167 10.29 -16.82 -2.19
N GLY A 168 10.02 -16.10 -1.09
CA GLY A 168 10.90 -15.08 -0.53
C GLY A 168 11.05 -13.81 -1.38
N VAL A 169 10.38 -13.73 -2.54
CA VAL A 169 10.42 -12.57 -3.44
C VAL A 169 9.61 -11.41 -2.87
N VAL A 170 8.45 -11.70 -2.30
CA VAL A 170 7.54 -10.71 -1.70
C VAL A 170 7.48 -10.88 -0.19
N ASP A 171 7.29 -9.76 0.51
CA ASP A 171 7.21 -9.67 1.96
C ASP A 171 5.76 -9.86 2.47
N GLY A 172 4.80 -9.99 1.56
CA GLY A 172 3.38 -10.11 1.88
C GLY A 172 2.46 -10.03 0.68
N ILE A 173 1.17 -9.87 0.95
CA ILE A 173 0.12 -9.81 -0.08
C ILE A 173 -0.79 -8.59 0.07
N LEU A 174 -1.46 -8.24 -1.04
CA LEU A 174 -2.57 -7.30 -1.08
C LEU A 174 -3.86 -8.03 -1.50
N LEU A 175 -4.93 -7.78 -0.74
CA LEU A 175 -6.30 -8.21 -1.06
C LEU A 175 -7.11 -6.97 -1.44
N ASP A 176 -7.45 -6.87 -2.73
CA ASP A 176 -8.09 -5.69 -3.29
C ASP A 176 -9.62 -5.65 -3.03
N TRP A 177 -10.16 -4.44 -2.88
CA TRP A 177 -11.58 -4.17 -2.66
C TRP A 177 -12.21 -4.93 -1.48
N TRP A 178 -11.88 -4.50 -0.27
CA TRP A 178 -12.20 -5.13 1.01
C TRP A 178 -13.28 -4.37 1.80
N ASP A 179 -14.11 -5.14 2.49
CA ASP A 179 -15.00 -4.69 3.55
C ASP A 179 -15.12 -5.81 4.60
N ASP A 180 -15.59 -5.48 5.80
CA ASP A 180 -15.87 -6.49 6.81
C ASP A 180 -17.18 -7.21 6.51
N ASP A 181 -17.09 -8.50 6.18
CA ASP A 181 -18.20 -9.42 6.12
C ASP A 181 -17.75 -10.85 6.54
N PRO A 182 -18.68 -11.75 6.88
CA PRO A 182 -18.33 -13.09 7.36
C PRO A 182 -17.49 -13.92 6.39
N ASP A 183 -17.69 -13.79 5.07
CA ASP A 183 -17.01 -14.60 4.06
C ASP A 183 -15.59 -14.10 3.81
N ARG A 184 -15.41 -12.77 3.71
CA ARG A 184 -14.09 -12.14 3.66
C ARG A 184 -13.30 -12.37 4.94
N LEU A 185 -13.93 -12.30 6.11
CA LEU A 185 -13.25 -12.59 7.37
C LEU A 185 -12.80 -14.05 7.47
N ALA A 186 -13.60 -15.00 6.96
CA ALA A 186 -13.20 -16.39 6.87
C ALA A 186 -12.03 -16.58 5.89
N LEU A 187 -12.07 -15.93 4.72
CA LEU A 187 -10.96 -15.93 3.75
C LEU A 187 -9.67 -15.39 4.38
N LEU A 188 -9.74 -14.25 5.05
CA LEU A 188 -8.59 -13.59 5.67
C LEU A 188 -7.95 -14.46 6.77
N ARG A 189 -8.76 -15.20 7.53
CA ARG A 189 -8.27 -16.15 8.53
C ARG A 189 -7.52 -17.31 7.88
N GLU A 190 -8.10 -17.92 6.83
CA GLU A 190 -7.47 -19.00 6.08
C GLU A 190 -6.15 -18.52 5.43
N VAL A 191 -6.15 -17.33 4.83
CA VAL A 191 -4.94 -16.69 4.28
C VAL A 191 -3.89 -16.46 5.36
N ARG A 192 -4.26 -15.86 6.50
CA ARG A 192 -3.32 -15.59 7.59
C ARG A 192 -2.74 -16.87 8.17
N GLU A 193 -3.54 -17.93 8.31
CA GLU A 193 -3.05 -19.23 8.75
C GLU A 193 -2.05 -19.82 7.73
N ALA A 194 -2.32 -19.67 6.44
CA ALA A 194 -1.48 -20.23 5.38
C ALA A 194 -0.14 -19.51 5.20
N ILE A 195 -0.10 -18.17 5.28
CA ILE A 195 1.11 -17.36 5.09
C ILE A 195 1.91 -17.13 6.38
N GLY A 196 1.35 -17.50 7.52
CA GLY A 196 1.99 -17.35 8.81
C GLY A 196 1.87 -15.94 9.43
N PRO A 197 2.43 -15.77 10.64
CA PRO A 197 2.24 -14.58 11.47
C PRO A 197 3.05 -13.36 11.03
N ASP A 198 4.10 -13.56 10.24
CA ASP A 198 5.09 -12.52 9.94
C ASP A 198 4.95 -11.87 8.57
N ALA A 199 4.38 -12.58 7.58
CA ALA A 199 4.09 -12.00 6.27
C ALA A 199 3.09 -10.83 6.38
N LEU A 200 3.26 -9.80 5.56
CA LEU A 200 2.38 -8.63 5.58
C LEU A 200 1.06 -8.94 4.85
N ILE A 201 -0.04 -8.41 5.36
CA ILE A 201 -1.31 -8.35 4.63
C ILE A 201 -1.78 -6.90 4.55
N ILE A 202 -2.02 -6.43 3.33
CA ILE A 202 -2.65 -5.14 3.06
C ILE A 202 -4.04 -5.41 2.48
N ALA A 203 -5.05 -4.70 2.99
CA ALA A 203 -6.42 -4.76 2.45
C ALA A 203 -6.79 -3.39 1.86
N ASN A 204 -7.28 -3.36 0.62
CA ASN A 204 -7.83 -2.12 0.05
C ASN A 204 -9.23 -1.88 0.61
N SER A 205 -9.34 -1.07 1.67
CA SER A 205 -10.63 -0.73 2.28
C SER A 205 -11.18 0.61 1.79
N ASN A 206 -10.58 1.21 0.75
CA ASN A 206 -10.73 2.63 0.43
C ASN A 206 -10.60 3.46 1.74
N ASP A 207 -11.54 4.35 2.02
CA ASP A 207 -11.53 5.19 3.23
C ASP A 207 -12.22 4.58 4.46
N ARG A 208 -12.59 3.29 4.42
CA ARG A 208 -13.31 2.59 5.50
C ARG A 208 -12.36 1.99 6.54
N ARG A 209 -12.90 1.80 7.76
CA ARG A 209 -12.26 1.00 8.82
C ARG A 209 -12.76 -0.44 8.72
N VAL A 210 -11.93 -1.38 9.15
CA VAL A 210 -12.20 -2.83 9.10
C VAL A 210 -11.95 -3.50 10.47
N PRO A 211 -12.75 -3.15 11.52
CA PRO A 211 -12.53 -3.62 12.88
C PRO A 211 -12.49 -5.14 13.05
N GLU A 212 -13.22 -5.91 12.26
CA GLU A 212 -13.23 -7.38 12.35
C GLU A 212 -11.98 -7.99 11.72
N SER A 213 -11.49 -7.38 10.64
CA SER A 213 -10.26 -7.78 9.93
C SER A 213 -8.98 -7.26 10.60
N ALA A 214 -9.06 -6.21 11.42
CA ALA A 214 -7.91 -5.52 12.03
C ALA A 214 -6.85 -6.43 12.69
N PRO A 215 -7.21 -7.51 13.43
CA PRO A 215 -6.23 -8.41 14.04
C PRO A 215 -5.35 -9.18 13.05
N TYR A 216 -5.74 -9.24 11.78
CA TYR A 216 -5.12 -10.06 10.74
C TYR A 216 -4.38 -9.24 9.68
N VAL A 217 -4.63 -7.94 9.57
CA VAL A 217 -4.03 -7.06 8.55
C VAL A 217 -2.97 -6.14 9.15
N ASN A 218 -1.92 -5.88 8.36
CA ASN A 218 -0.81 -5.01 8.72
C ASN A 218 -0.98 -3.59 8.18
N GLY A 219 -1.74 -3.42 7.08
CA GLY A 219 -1.98 -2.11 6.48
C GLY A 219 -3.34 -2.03 5.82
N LEU A 220 -3.88 -0.81 5.74
CA LEU A 220 -4.92 -0.47 4.77
C LEU A 220 -4.28 0.15 3.54
N PHE A 221 -4.73 -0.26 2.36
CA PHE A 221 -4.66 0.62 1.20
C PHE A 221 -5.92 1.48 1.21
N MET A 222 -5.72 2.77 1.45
CA MET A 222 -6.76 3.78 1.44
C MET A 222 -6.79 4.50 0.11
N GLU A 223 -7.39 3.85 -0.89
CA GLU A 223 -7.72 4.42 -2.20
C GLU A 223 -8.83 5.48 -2.04
N ALA A 224 -8.45 6.71 -1.71
CA ALA A 224 -9.40 7.77 -1.39
C ALA A 224 -9.90 8.50 -2.66
N TYR A 225 -10.93 7.92 -3.27
CA TYR A 225 -11.71 8.55 -4.35
C TYR A 225 -12.59 9.73 -3.87
N ARG A 226 -12.79 9.88 -2.55
CA ARG A 226 -13.51 11.01 -1.94
C ARG A 226 -12.53 11.86 -1.14
N SER A 227 -12.14 13.00 -1.71
CA SER A 227 -11.16 13.91 -1.11
C SER A 227 -11.48 15.40 -1.37
N GLU A 228 -12.73 15.74 -1.68
CA GLU A 228 -13.12 17.10 -2.07
C GLU A 228 -13.50 17.99 -0.88
N THR A 229 -14.02 17.40 0.21
CA THR A 229 -14.63 18.18 1.30
C THR A 229 -13.86 18.07 2.63
N PRO A 230 -14.02 19.05 3.54
CA PRO A 230 -13.51 18.91 4.91
C PRO A 230 -14.04 17.69 5.68
N ALA A 231 -15.20 17.16 5.31
CA ALA A 231 -15.73 15.93 5.91
C ALA A 231 -14.97 14.69 5.42
N ASP A 232 -14.58 14.68 4.14
CA ASP A 232 -13.77 13.61 3.56
C ASP A 232 -12.42 13.50 4.23
N TRP A 233 -11.71 14.62 4.35
CA TRP A 233 -10.38 14.64 4.96
C TRP A 233 -10.39 14.28 6.44
N ARG A 234 -11.43 14.67 7.19
CA ARG A 234 -11.60 14.21 8.57
C ARG A 234 -11.83 12.70 8.65
N ARG A 235 -12.55 12.12 7.68
CA ARG A 235 -12.72 10.66 7.58
C ARG A 235 -11.39 9.98 7.26
N LEU A 236 -10.63 10.48 6.29
CA LEU A 236 -9.30 9.96 5.95
C LEU A 236 -8.35 9.99 7.15
N ALA A 237 -8.21 11.15 7.81
CA ALA A 237 -7.39 11.29 9.01
C ALA A 237 -7.86 10.33 10.13
N GLY A 238 -9.18 10.21 10.32
CA GLY A 238 -9.76 9.33 11.33
C GLY A 238 -9.59 7.83 11.04
N THR A 239 -9.65 7.41 9.78
CA THR A 239 -9.38 6.02 9.37
C THR A 239 -7.90 5.71 9.50
N LEU A 240 -7.02 6.60 9.06
CA LEU A 240 -5.57 6.43 9.16
C LEU A 240 -5.11 6.34 10.63
N ALA A 241 -5.58 7.25 11.50
CA ALA A 241 -5.26 7.21 12.93
C ALA A 241 -5.80 5.94 13.62
N TRP A 242 -6.97 5.45 13.20
CA TRP A 242 -7.51 4.19 13.69
C TRP A 242 -6.62 3.02 13.28
N ALA A 243 -6.17 2.99 12.02
CA ALA A 243 -5.33 1.93 11.50
C ALA A 243 -3.97 1.86 12.24
N GLU A 244 -3.37 3.02 12.54
CA GLU A 244 -2.13 3.14 13.33
C GLU A 244 -2.22 2.61 14.77
N THR A 245 -3.42 2.37 15.28
CA THR A 245 -3.61 1.88 16.66
C THR A 245 -4.28 0.51 16.73
N SER A 246 -4.96 0.10 15.66
CA SER A 246 -5.82 -1.09 15.65
C SER A 246 -5.26 -2.22 14.81
N LEU A 247 -4.44 -1.93 13.80
CA LEU A 247 -3.86 -2.96 12.93
C LEU A 247 -2.67 -3.68 13.55
N ARG A 248 -2.40 -4.86 13.02
CA ARG A 248 -1.27 -5.73 13.39
C ARG A 248 0.07 -5.07 13.06
N GLU A 249 1.04 -5.26 13.95
CA GLU A 249 2.43 -4.85 13.73
C GLU A 249 3.21 -5.87 12.87
N PRO A 250 4.19 -5.44 12.08
CA PRO A 250 4.51 -4.04 11.79
C PRO A 250 3.44 -3.41 10.87
N ARG A 251 3.14 -2.12 11.08
CA ARG A 251 2.12 -1.42 10.31
C ARG A 251 2.65 -0.86 8.99
N VAL A 252 1.86 -0.99 7.93
CA VAL A 252 2.17 -0.53 6.58
C VAL A 252 0.97 0.14 5.91
N ASN A 253 0.37 1.12 6.59
CA ASN A 253 -0.79 1.86 6.07
C ASN A 253 -0.42 2.73 4.87
N CYS A 254 -1.26 2.75 3.84
CA CYS A 254 -1.01 3.44 2.58
C CYS A 254 -2.17 4.40 2.29
N LEU A 255 -1.92 5.70 2.32
CA LEU A 255 -2.89 6.73 1.97
C LEU A 255 -2.71 7.21 0.54
N GLU A 256 -3.66 6.94 -0.34
CA GLU A 256 -3.73 7.52 -1.67
C GLU A 256 -4.86 8.54 -1.75
N THR A 257 -4.63 9.63 -2.47
CA THR A 257 -5.72 10.48 -2.95
C THR A 257 -5.59 10.68 -4.45
N TRP A 258 -6.70 10.68 -5.15
CA TRP A 258 -6.70 11.04 -6.57
C TRP A 258 -6.68 12.55 -6.78
N PHE A 259 -6.09 12.99 -7.89
CA PHE A 259 -6.26 14.36 -8.33
C PHE A 259 -7.73 14.64 -8.71
N HIS A 260 -8.16 15.90 -8.56
CA HIS A 260 -9.49 16.33 -9.02
C HIS A 260 -9.46 16.83 -10.46
N GLU A 261 -8.45 17.63 -10.80
CA GLU A 261 -8.29 18.21 -12.16
C GLU A 261 -6.98 17.79 -12.84
N SER A 262 -5.87 17.78 -12.10
CA SER A 262 -4.54 17.50 -12.66
C SER A 262 -3.55 17.06 -11.57
N ARG A 263 -2.54 16.31 -11.97
CA ARG A 263 -1.33 16.02 -11.18
C ARG A 263 -0.55 17.27 -10.77
N ASP A 264 -0.84 18.42 -11.37
CA ASP A 264 -0.27 19.73 -11.02
C ASP A 264 -0.96 20.38 -9.81
N ASP A 265 -1.98 19.76 -9.21
CA ASP A 265 -2.51 20.18 -7.91
C ASP A 265 -1.54 19.84 -6.78
N LEU A 266 -0.52 20.68 -6.65
CA LEU A 266 0.52 20.51 -5.66
C LEU A 266 0.00 20.77 -4.23
N HIS A 267 -1.12 21.49 -4.05
CA HIS A 267 -1.71 21.68 -2.72
C HIS A 267 -2.30 20.37 -2.21
N LEU A 268 -3.07 19.69 -3.06
CA LEU A 268 -3.63 18.38 -2.76
C LEU A 268 -2.53 17.33 -2.51
N MET A 269 -1.53 17.25 -3.38
CA MET A 269 -0.37 16.36 -3.21
C MET A 269 0.34 16.57 -1.86
N ARG A 270 0.60 17.83 -1.48
CA ARG A 270 1.25 18.15 -0.20
C ARG A 270 0.34 17.88 0.98
N ALA A 271 -0.95 18.17 0.88
CA ALA A 271 -1.93 17.86 1.90
C ALA A 271 -1.98 16.35 2.18
N THR A 272 -2.00 15.51 1.13
CA THR A 272 -1.99 14.05 1.26
C THR A 272 -0.70 13.55 1.91
N THR A 273 0.44 14.03 1.42
CA THR A 273 1.76 13.68 1.94
C THR A 273 1.89 14.03 3.43
N THR A 274 1.49 15.25 3.80
CA THR A 274 1.65 15.73 5.18
C THR A 274 0.59 15.20 6.13
N LEU A 275 -0.62 14.88 5.66
CA LEU A 275 -1.59 14.13 6.45
C LEU A 275 -1.01 12.77 6.83
N ALA A 276 -0.46 12.02 5.86
CA ALA A 276 0.20 10.75 6.13
C ALA A 276 1.34 10.91 7.14
N LEU A 277 2.26 11.87 6.91
CA LEU A 277 3.39 12.11 7.80
C LEU A 277 3.00 12.47 9.24
N THR A 278 1.94 13.27 9.41
CA THR A 278 1.57 13.79 10.73
C THR A 278 0.71 12.82 11.52
N VAL A 279 -0.06 11.95 10.86
CA VAL A 279 -0.97 11.00 11.51
C VAL A 279 -0.39 9.58 11.60
N SER A 280 0.55 9.21 10.73
CA SER A 280 0.98 7.82 10.51
C SER A 280 2.46 7.68 10.20
N ASP A 281 3.01 6.49 10.43
CA ASP A 281 4.34 6.04 9.95
C ASP A 281 4.26 5.25 8.63
N GLY A 282 3.11 5.33 7.98
CA GLY A 282 2.78 4.69 6.73
C GLY A 282 3.33 5.44 5.51
N TYR A 283 2.64 5.23 4.40
CA TYR A 283 3.04 5.65 3.07
C TYR A 283 1.99 6.58 2.47
N CYS A 284 2.41 7.48 1.58
CA CYS A 284 1.50 8.34 0.82
C CYS A 284 1.63 8.11 -0.69
N LEU A 285 0.54 8.40 -1.42
CA LEU A 285 0.52 8.48 -2.88
C LEU A 285 -0.48 9.55 -3.33
N PHE A 286 -0.13 10.26 -4.39
CA PHE A 286 -1.03 11.18 -5.09
C PHE A 286 -0.99 10.83 -6.57
N SER A 287 -2.14 10.47 -7.13
CA SER A 287 -2.20 9.69 -8.37
C SER A 287 -3.45 10.02 -9.21
N ASP A 288 -3.51 9.34 -10.36
CA ASP A 288 -4.61 9.36 -11.29
C ASP A 288 -5.86 8.68 -10.72
N PRO A 289 -7.06 9.25 -10.97
CA PRO A 289 -8.31 8.56 -10.70
C PRO A 289 -8.58 7.46 -11.76
N ASN A 290 -9.34 6.43 -11.38
CA ASN A 290 -9.66 5.30 -12.26
C ASN A 290 -10.51 5.61 -13.52
N PRO A 291 -11.40 6.63 -13.60
CA PRO A 291 -12.24 6.86 -14.77
C PRO A 291 -11.50 7.56 -15.93
N LEU A 292 -10.18 7.33 -16.06
CA LEU A 292 -9.36 7.86 -17.14
C LEU A 292 -9.16 6.82 -18.26
N PRO A 293 -8.85 7.26 -19.49
CA PRO A 293 -8.49 6.36 -20.59
C PRO A 293 -7.08 5.77 -20.44
N THR A 294 -6.29 6.26 -19.48
CA THR A 294 -4.94 5.79 -19.14
C THR A 294 -5.01 4.75 -18.04
N ALA A 295 -3.91 4.05 -17.77
CA ALA A 295 -3.86 3.12 -16.66
C ALA A 295 -4.06 3.84 -15.31
N ASP A 296 -4.81 3.23 -14.42
CA ASP A 296 -5.12 3.74 -13.08
C ASP A 296 -3.86 3.91 -12.22
N HIS A 297 -3.89 4.74 -11.18
CA HIS A 297 -2.78 4.92 -10.21
C HIS A 297 -1.44 5.38 -10.77
N LEU A 298 -1.36 5.77 -12.05
CA LEU A 298 -0.19 6.49 -12.56
C LEU A 298 0.00 7.78 -11.76
N HIS A 299 1.24 8.22 -11.66
CA HIS A 299 1.59 9.39 -10.87
C HIS A 299 2.89 10.02 -11.34
N ASN A 300 3.14 11.24 -10.88
CA ASN A 300 4.46 11.85 -11.00
C ASN A 300 5.29 11.52 -9.76
N TRP A 301 6.60 11.42 -9.92
CA TRP A 301 7.51 11.59 -8.80
C TRP A 301 7.68 13.09 -8.50
N TYR A 302 7.30 13.51 -7.30
CA TYR A 302 7.39 14.91 -6.87
C TYR A 302 8.67 15.15 -6.07
N GLY A 303 9.37 16.27 -6.34
CA GLY A 303 10.51 16.70 -5.52
C GLY A 303 10.16 16.88 -4.03
N PHE A 304 8.87 17.06 -3.71
CA PHE A 304 8.36 17.11 -2.34
C PHE A 304 8.57 15.78 -1.57
N TRP A 305 8.61 14.65 -2.28
CA TRP A 305 8.81 13.30 -1.73
C TRP A 305 10.27 12.90 -1.53
N GLU A 306 11.22 13.70 -2.02
CA GLU A 306 12.64 13.41 -1.85
C GLU A 306 13.00 13.21 -0.37
N LYS A 307 13.71 12.13 -0.05
CA LYS A 307 14.02 11.80 1.35
C LYS A 307 14.79 12.93 2.00
N GLY A 308 14.43 13.28 3.23
CA GLY A 308 15.15 14.36 3.93
C GLY A 308 14.75 14.63 5.37
N LEU A 309 13.59 14.14 5.82
CA LEU A 309 13.13 14.32 7.20
C LEU A 309 13.88 13.44 8.20
N GLY A 310 14.46 12.31 7.76
CA GLY A 310 14.94 11.26 8.67
C GLY A 310 13.78 10.53 9.32
N ARG A 311 13.97 10.01 10.53
CA ARG A 311 12.94 9.26 11.28
C ARG A 311 12.07 10.18 12.15
N PRO A 312 10.82 9.78 12.43
CA PRO A 312 9.95 10.52 13.34
C PRO A 312 10.50 10.49 14.77
N LEU A 313 10.40 11.62 15.47
CA LEU A 313 10.83 11.77 16.86
C LEU A 313 9.67 11.63 17.86
N ALA A 314 8.45 11.92 17.41
CA ALA A 314 7.24 11.86 18.20
C ALA A 314 6.02 11.66 17.29
N LYS A 315 4.84 11.40 17.89
CA LYS A 315 3.56 11.45 17.18
C LYS A 315 3.20 12.89 16.80
N GLY A 316 2.36 13.05 15.78
CA GLY A 316 1.83 14.37 15.43
C GLY A 316 0.96 14.97 16.53
N VAL A 317 0.98 16.29 16.62
CA VAL A 317 0.26 17.08 17.62
C VAL A 317 -0.54 18.17 16.92
N GLU A 318 -1.85 18.20 17.20
CA GLU A 318 -2.74 19.28 16.80
C GLU A 318 -2.38 20.57 17.54
N GLN A 319 -2.38 21.69 16.81
CA GLN A 319 -2.03 23.01 17.31
C GLN A 319 -3.29 23.88 17.46
N ASP A 320 -3.20 24.94 18.25
CA ASP A 320 -4.30 25.91 18.46
C ASP A 320 -4.77 26.59 17.16
N ASP A 321 -3.92 26.62 16.13
CA ASP A 321 -4.24 27.17 14.81
C ASP A 321 -4.96 26.18 13.87
N GLY A 322 -5.21 24.95 14.35
CA GLY A 322 -5.86 23.86 13.61
C GLY A 322 -4.90 23.04 12.75
N THR A 323 -3.61 23.39 12.67
CA THR A 323 -2.62 22.55 11.98
C THR A 323 -2.24 21.34 12.82
N THR A 324 -1.78 20.27 12.18
CA THR A 324 -1.09 19.17 12.86
C THR A 324 0.39 19.24 12.53
N ARG A 325 1.26 19.10 13.53
CA ARG A 325 2.72 19.14 13.35
C ARG A 325 3.36 17.87 13.88
N ARG A 326 4.39 17.38 13.19
CA ARG A 326 5.19 16.24 13.64
C ARG A 326 6.66 16.49 13.43
N GLU A 327 7.44 16.25 14.47
CA GLU A 327 8.90 16.41 14.46
C GLU A 327 9.59 15.14 13.97
N PHE A 328 10.61 15.34 13.14
CA PHE A 328 11.52 14.32 12.62
C PHE A 328 12.97 14.75 12.88
N GLU A 329 13.90 13.81 12.77
CA GLU A 329 15.34 14.02 13.04
C GLU A 329 15.93 15.25 12.32
N ARG A 330 15.42 15.59 11.13
CA ARG A 330 15.97 16.66 10.27
C ARG A 330 14.95 17.70 9.84
N GLY A 331 13.78 17.72 10.46
CA GLY A 331 12.75 18.68 10.07
C GLY A 331 11.39 18.43 10.70
N THR A 332 10.42 19.19 10.24
CA THR A 332 9.05 19.16 10.76
C THR A 332 8.07 19.04 9.60
N ALA A 333 7.13 18.10 9.68
CA ALA A 333 6.00 18.05 8.74
C ALA A 333 4.81 18.81 9.34
N VAL A 334 4.12 19.59 8.52
CA VAL A 334 2.92 20.34 8.93
C VAL A 334 1.80 20.09 7.94
N TYR A 335 0.67 19.63 8.46
CA TYR A 335 -0.58 19.48 7.72
C TYR A 335 -1.55 20.59 8.11
N ASN A 336 -2.13 21.30 7.13
CA ASN A 336 -3.18 22.29 7.33
C ASN A 336 -4.50 21.78 6.74
N PRO A 337 -5.52 21.50 7.58
CA PRO A 337 -6.70 20.78 7.15
C PRO A 337 -7.53 21.48 6.07
N MET A 338 -8.26 20.68 5.30
CA MET A 338 -9.24 21.18 4.33
C MET A 338 -10.28 22.06 5.02
N GLY A 339 -10.56 23.21 4.42
CA GLY A 339 -11.47 24.21 4.98
C GLY A 339 -10.90 25.00 6.17
N GLY A 340 -9.60 24.82 6.47
CA GLY A 340 -8.87 25.62 7.44
C GLY A 340 -8.64 27.07 6.98
N ARG A 341 -7.80 27.79 7.71
CA ARG A 341 -7.29 29.12 7.32
C ARG A 341 -5.79 29.01 7.08
N THR A 342 -5.22 29.96 6.34
CA THR A 342 -3.76 30.06 6.22
C THR A 342 -3.12 30.13 7.61
N ALA A 343 -2.27 29.16 7.92
CA ALA A 343 -1.54 29.09 9.19
C ALA A 343 -0.20 29.81 9.09
N THR A 344 0.27 30.36 10.21
CA THR A 344 1.62 30.95 10.34
C THR A 344 2.47 30.04 11.22
N VAL A 345 3.35 29.27 10.60
CA VAL A 345 4.27 28.35 11.28
C VAL A 345 5.51 29.12 11.69
N ARG A 346 5.91 29.01 12.96
CA ARG A 346 7.09 29.66 13.53
C ARG A 346 8.05 28.62 14.10
N PHE A 347 9.34 28.84 13.86
CA PHE A 347 10.44 28.05 14.39
C PHE A 347 11.42 28.97 15.12
N ASP A 348 12.14 28.43 16.11
CA ASP A 348 13.16 29.18 16.83
C ASP A 348 14.42 29.44 15.98
N GLU A 349 14.61 28.63 14.95
CA GLU A 349 15.69 28.68 13.98
C GLU A 349 15.17 28.79 12.54
N ASP A 350 16.07 29.09 11.61
CA ASP A 350 15.72 29.10 10.19
C ASP A 350 15.40 27.68 9.72
N ARG A 351 14.32 27.51 8.98
CA ARG A 351 13.96 26.28 8.27
C ARG A 351 13.75 26.57 6.79
N VAL A 352 13.99 25.56 5.95
CA VAL A 352 13.71 25.64 4.51
C VAL A 352 12.38 24.95 4.23
N SER A 353 11.41 25.71 3.71
CA SER A 353 10.15 25.18 3.19
C SER A 353 10.43 24.35 1.94
N ARG A 354 9.98 23.09 1.92
CA ARG A 354 10.11 22.25 0.73
C ARG A 354 9.12 22.65 -0.36
N ALA A 355 7.96 23.18 0.01
CA ALA A 355 6.97 23.66 -0.95
C ALA A 355 7.45 24.90 -1.73
N THR A 356 8.18 25.81 -1.07
CA THR A 356 8.52 27.13 -1.64
C THR A 356 10.02 27.37 -1.85
N GLY A 357 10.89 26.57 -1.23
CA GLY A 357 12.33 26.79 -1.20
C GLY A 357 12.77 27.95 -0.30
N VAL A 358 11.84 28.65 0.35
CA VAL A 358 12.14 29.82 1.19
C VAL A 358 12.77 29.37 2.50
N ARG A 359 13.89 30.02 2.85
CA ARG A 359 14.53 29.91 4.16
C ARG A 359 14.03 31.01 5.09
N GLY A 360 13.62 30.65 6.30
CA GLY A 360 13.29 31.62 7.34
C GLY A 360 12.72 30.95 8.59
N ARG A 361 12.39 31.77 9.59
CA ARG A 361 11.79 31.32 10.86
C ARG A 361 10.27 31.34 10.85
N VAL A 362 9.67 32.02 9.88
CA VAL A 362 8.23 32.23 9.79
C VAL A 362 7.78 31.85 8.38
N HIS A 363 6.86 30.90 8.32
CA HIS A 363 6.32 30.36 7.08
C HIS A 363 4.80 30.46 7.07
N LYS A 364 4.22 30.51 5.88
CA LYS A 364 2.77 30.45 5.69
C LYS A 364 2.41 29.14 5.01
N VAL A 365 1.47 28.41 5.59
CA VAL A 365 0.90 27.22 4.97
C VAL A 365 -0.55 27.55 4.63
N ALA A 366 -0.91 27.49 3.34
CA ALA A 366 -2.27 27.77 2.91
C ALA A 366 -3.25 26.79 3.57
N ALA A 367 -4.53 27.17 3.64
CA ALA A 367 -5.58 26.19 3.94
C ALA A 367 -5.51 25.07 2.89
N SER A 368 -5.95 23.86 3.25
CA SER A 368 -6.04 22.77 2.28
C SER A 368 -4.68 22.38 1.68
N ASP A 369 -3.62 22.40 2.49
CA ASP A 369 -2.23 22.24 2.05
C ASP A 369 -1.37 21.61 3.15
N GLY A 370 -0.09 21.39 2.87
CA GLY A 370 0.92 21.07 3.86
C GLY A 370 2.31 21.47 3.42
N ASP A 371 3.27 21.38 4.34
CA ASP A 371 4.67 21.61 4.02
C ASP A 371 5.61 20.75 4.89
N ILE A 372 6.84 20.62 4.41
CA ILE A 372 7.97 19.99 5.09
C ILE A 372 9.02 21.07 5.30
N PHE A 373 9.39 21.31 6.56
CA PHE A 373 10.34 22.33 6.97
C PHE A 373 11.65 21.68 7.42
N LEU A 374 12.66 21.69 6.55
CA LEU A 374 13.94 21.07 6.82
C LEU A 374 14.83 21.96 7.69
N ALA A 375 15.54 21.34 8.62
CA ALA A 375 16.62 21.99 9.36
C ALA A 375 17.78 22.37 8.41
N PRO A 376 18.56 23.42 8.72
CA PRO A 376 19.66 23.91 7.88
C PRO A 376 20.78 22.91 7.59
#